data_AF-A0AAD5YHH9-F1
#
_entry.id   AF-A0AAD5YHH9-F1
#
_cell.length_a   1.000
_cell.length_b   1.000
_cell.length_c   1.000
_cell.angle_alpha   90.00
_cell.angle_beta   90.00
_cell.angle_gamma   90.00
#
_symmetry.space_group_name_H-M   'P 1'
#
loop_
_entity.id
_entity.type
_entity.pdbx_description
1 polymer ?
#
loop_
_entity_poly.entity_id
_entity_poly.type
_entity_poly.pdbx_seq_one_letter_code
_entity_poly.pdbx_strand_id
1 'polypeptide(L)'
;MSLIATIFTLVFLTELISWIGKSVLLEFVYDLYLRIFYSAKVAQQRKLKTDILATKKELLHTSAQDQFAKWAKLRRSVDKGLADLEKLNSELSSTRSSFSMKFSTVIWILTGGLQFVVGWWYRKSAVFYVPPGWFGPLTWWLSFPFAPAGSVSCGVWQMACRRVIKVGERVFKEVMEGSAEASVPPEEVVGDESDKKRS
;
A
#
# COMPACT_ATOMS: atom_id res chain seq x y z
N MET A 1 -25.54 -5.88 22.71
CA MET A 1 -25.30 -6.46 21.36
C MET A 1 -24.77 -5.45 20.35
N SER A 2 -25.25 -4.20 20.28
CA SER A 2 -24.74 -3.25 19.26
C SER A 2 -23.29 -2.80 19.50
N LEU A 3 -22.84 -2.64 20.75
CA LEU A 3 -21.48 -2.16 21.07
C LEU A 3 -20.35 -3.09 20.60
N ILE A 4 -20.53 -4.39 20.79
CA ILE A 4 -19.53 -5.38 20.39
C ILE A 4 -19.39 -5.39 18.87
N ALA A 5 -20.52 -5.36 18.16
CA ALA A 5 -20.54 -5.31 16.71
C ALA A 5 -19.94 -4.01 16.18
N THR A 6 -20.22 -2.85 16.77
CA THR A 6 -19.64 -1.58 16.32
C THR A 6 -18.13 -1.53 16.55
N ILE A 7 -17.64 -1.98 17.71
CA ILE A 7 -16.19 -2.05 17.99
C ILE A 7 -15.52 -3.05 17.04
N PHE A 8 -16.13 -4.22 16.83
CA PHE A 8 -15.60 -5.23 15.91
C PHE A 8 -15.52 -4.70 14.48
N THR A 9 -16.62 -4.14 13.94
CA THR A 9 -16.65 -3.57 12.58
C THR A 9 -15.62 -2.46 12.42
N LEU A 10 -15.44 -1.62 13.44
CA LEU A 10 -14.46 -0.55 13.40
C LEU A 10 -13.03 -1.09 13.38
N VAL A 11 -12.70 -2.04 14.26
CA VAL A 11 -11.38 -2.68 14.29
C VAL A 11 -11.13 -3.43 12.97
N PHE A 12 -12.14 -4.14 12.47
CA PHE A 12 -12.09 -4.83 11.19
C PHE A 12 -11.79 -3.88 10.03
N LEU A 13 -12.49 -2.74 9.93
CA LEU A 13 -12.21 -1.73 8.93
C LEU A 13 -10.78 -1.19 9.04
N THR A 14 -10.30 -0.89 10.26
CA THR A 14 -8.94 -0.37 10.44
C THR A 14 -7.86 -1.38 10.05
N GLU A 15 -8.05 -2.67 10.36
CA GLU A 15 -7.10 -3.71 9.96
C GLU A 15 -7.24 -4.07 8.49
N LEU A 16 -8.43 -4.00 7.88
CA LEU A 16 -8.61 -4.17 6.45
C LEU A 16 -7.84 -3.09 5.67
N ILE A 17 -7.89 -1.84 6.13
CA ILE A 17 -7.09 -0.74 5.56
C ILE A 17 -5.59 -1.01 5.72
N SER A 18 -5.17 -1.55 6.87
CA SER A 18 -3.78 -1.95 7.09
C SER A 18 -3.35 -3.12 6.20
N TRP A 19 -4.27 -4.05 5.94
CA TRP A 19 -4.05 -5.26 5.14
C TRP A 19 -3.92 -4.96 3.64
N ILE A 20 -4.81 -4.13 3.08
CA ILE A 20 -4.70 -3.64 1.69
C ILE A 20 -3.35 -2.94 1.48
N GLY A 21 -2.83 -2.29 2.52
CA GLY A 21 -1.54 -1.62 2.50
C GLY A 21 -1.64 -0.17 2.04
N LYS A 22 -0.87 0.68 2.72
CA LYS A 22 -0.87 2.14 2.46
C LYS A 22 -0.42 2.48 1.04
N SER A 23 0.52 1.71 0.48
CA SER A 23 1.06 1.90 -0.86
C SER A 23 0.00 1.63 -1.94
N VAL A 24 -0.73 0.52 -1.85
CA VAL A 24 -1.75 0.14 -2.82
C VAL A 24 -2.90 1.16 -2.83
N LEU A 25 -3.38 1.53 -1.64
CA LEU A 25 -4.40 2.57 -1.48
C LEU A 25 -3.93 3.92 -2.03
N LEU A 26 -2.68 4.30 -1.73
CA LEU A 26 -2.11 5.54 -2.22
C LEU A 26 -2.01 5.56 -3.74
N GLU A 27 -1.52 4.49 -4.36
CA GLU A 27 -1.41 4.40 -5.82
C GLU A 27 -2.78 4.42 -6.49
N PHE A 28 -3.75 3.68 -5.96
CA PHE A 28 -5.11 3.68 -6.48
C PHE A 28 -5.77 5.06 -6.39
N VAL A 29 -5.70 5.71 -5.23
CA VAL A 29 -6.30 7.04 -5.03
C VAL A 29 -5.53 8.09 -5.83
N TYR A 30 -4.21 7.99 -5.93
CA TYR A 30 -3.39 8.90 -6.73
C TYR A 30 -3.66 8.75 -8.23
N ASP A 31 -3.83 7.53 -8.74
CA ASP A 31 -4.20 7.29 -10.14
C ASP A 31 -5.60 7.85 -10.44
N LEU A 32 -6.56 7.64 -9.53
CA LEU A 32 -7.88 8.23 -9.62
C LEU A 32 -7.82 9.77 -9.59
N TYR A 33 -7.01 10.33 -8.68
CA TYR A 33 -6.78 11.77 -8.57
C TYR A 33 -6.16 12.35 -9.86
N LEU A 34 -5.15 11.67 -10.41
CA LEU A 34 -4.53 12.07 -11.67
C LEU A 34 -5.53 12.01 -12.84
N ARG A 35 -6.34 10.95 -12.89
CA ARG A 35 -7.34 10.75 -13.94
C ARG A 35 -8.44 11.80 -13.92
N ILE A 36 -8.85 12.26 -12.73
CA ILE A 36 -9.90 13.28 -12.57
C ILE A 36 -9.33 14.69 -12.77
N PHE A 37 -8.26 15.05 -12.06
CA PHE A 37 -7.80 16.44 -11.98
C PHE A 37 -6.63 16.78 -12.91
N TYR A 38 -5.78 15.80 -13.25
CA TYR A 38 -4.54 16.03 -14.02
C TYR A 38 -4.52 15.34 -15.38
N SER A 39 -5.67 14.88 -15.90
CA SER A 39 -5.78 14.21 -17.19
C SER A 39 -5.17 15.03 -18.34
N ALA A 40 -5.35 16.35 -18.32
CA ALA A 40 -4.75 17.27 -19.30
C ALA A 40 -3.22 17.33 -19.22
N LYS A 41 -2.65 17.37 -18.02
CA LYS A 41 -1.19 17.42 -17.79
C LYS A 41 -0.53 16.07 -18.13
N VAL A 42 -1.19 14.96 -17.80
CA VAL A 42 -0.75 13.62 -18.19
C VAL A 42 -0.82 13.41 -19.71
N ALA A 43 -1.88 13.90 -20.35
CA ALA A 43 -1.99 13.89 -21.81
C ALA A 43 -0.89 14.76 -22.47
N GLN A 44 -0.60 15.94 -21.90
CA GLN A 44 0.49 16.80 -22.35
C GLN A 44 1.85 16.12 -22.20
N GLN A 45 2.11 15.44 -21.09
CA GLN A 45 3.34 14.67 -20.88
C GLN A 45 3.51 13.56 -21.93
N ARG A 46 2.42 12.84 -22.25
CA ARG A 46 2.44 11.79 -23.28
C ARG A 46 2.70 12.38 -24.67
N LYS A 47 2.03 13.48 -25.04
CA LYS A 47 2.26 14.18 -26.31
C LYS A 47 3.72 14.64 -26.44
N LEU A 48 4.25 15.31 -25.41
CA LEU A 48 5.62 15.81 -25.40
C LEU A 48 6.65 14.69 -25.54
N LYS A 49 6.43 13.53 -24.89
CA LYS A 49 7.27 12.34 -25.08
C LYS A 49 7.25 11.84 -26.52
N THR A 50 6.08 11.74 -27.13
CA THR A 50 5.95 11.33 -28.54
C THR A 50 6.64 12.32 -29.48
N ASP A 51 6.45 13.62 -29.26
CA ASP A 51 7.06 14.68 -30.07
C ASP A 51 8.59 14.68 -29.94
N ILE A 52 9.13 14.47 -28.74
CA ILE A 52 10.57 14.33 -28.51
C ILE A 52 11.13 13.11 -29.23
N LEU A 53 10.44 11.97 -29.18
CA LEU A 53 10.88 10.75 -29.86
C LEU A 53 10.87 10.94 -31.39
N ALA A 54 9.84 11.58 -31.93
CA ALA A 54 9.76 11.91 -33.35
C ALA A 54 10.89 12.86 -33.77
N THR A 55 11.10 13.95 -33.02
CA THR A 55 12.16 14.94 -33.30
C THR A 55 13.56 14.34 -33.13
N LYS A 56 13.77 13.45 -32.15
CA LYS A 56 15.02 12.69 -32.01
C LYS A 56 15.28 11.78 -33.20
N LYS A 57 14.25 11.11 -33.71
CA LYS A 57 14.37 10.26 -34.90
C LYS A 57 14.79 11.09 -36.12
N GLU A 58 14.19 12.26 -36.31
CA GLU A 58 14.55 13.16 -37.41
C GLU A 58 15.97 13.74 -37.25
N LEU A 59 16.40 14.02 -36.01
CA LEU A 59 17.76 14.47 -35.71
C LEU A 59 18.80 13.42 -36.13
N LEU A 60 18.53 12.15 -35.80
CA LEU A 60 19.42 11.03 -36.15
C LEU A 60 19.49 10.78 -37.66
N HIS A 61 18.41 11.08 -38.39
CA HIS A 61 18.38 10.98 -39.86
C HIS A 61 19.03 12.17 -40.57
N THR A 62 19.36 13.26 -39.87
CA THR A 62 19.92 14.48 -40.48
C THR A 62 21.45 14.49 -40.34
N SER A 63 22.18 14.61 -41.46
CA SER A 63 23.65 14.77 -41.45
C SER A 63 24.04 16.09 -40.75
N ALA A 64 24.81 15.99 -39.68
CA ALA A 64 25.27 17.15 -38.92
C ALA A 64 26.22 18.05 -39.72
N GLN A 65 26.89 17.51 -40.74
CA GLN A 65 27.93 18.21 -41.48
C GLN A 65 27.37 18.95 -42.70
N ASP A 66 26.49 18.30 -43.48
CA ASP A 66 25.90 18.89 -44.69
C ASP A 66 24.67 19.77 -44.38
N GLN A 67 23.91 19.41 -43.34
CA GLN A 67 22.69 20.11 -42.95
C GLN A 67 22.81 20.73 -41.56
N PHE A 68 23.97 21.28 -41.22
CA PHE A 68 24.28 21.82 -39.88
C PHE A 68 23.22 22.79 -39.35
N ALA A 69 22.68 23.68 -40.20
CA ALA A 69 21.62 24.61 -39.81
C ALA A 69 20.32 23.88 -39.38
N LYS A 70 19.92 22.84 -40.12
CA LYS A 70 18.75 22.02 -39.79
C LYS A 70 19.02 21.17 -38.55
N TRP A 71 20.19 20.54 -38.48
CA TRP A 71 20.63 19.74 -37.34
C TRP A 71 20.66 20.56 -36.04
N ALA A 72 21.26 21.76 -36.07
CA ALA A 72 21.34 22.64 -34.90
C ALA A 72 19.96 23.10 -34.43
N LYS A 73 19.03 23.38 -35.36
CA LYS A 73 17.65 23.74 -35.03
C LYS A 73 16.89 22.57 -34.38
N LEU A 74 16.99 21.37 -34.96
CA LEU A 74 16.39 20.16 -34.38
C LEU A 74 16.98 19.85 -33.00
N ARG A 75 18.30 19.98 -32.85
CA ARG A 75 18.98 19.72 -31.58
C ARG A 75 18.45 20.64 -30.47
N ARG A 76 18.38 21.95 -30.73
CA ARG A 76 17.79 22.91 -29.79
C ARG A 76 16.33 22.58 -29.46
N SER A 77 15.55 22.09 -30.43
CA SER A 77 14.17 21.66 -30.21
C SER A 77 14.08 20.44 -29.29
N VAL A 78 14.95 19.44 -29.49
CA VAL A 78 15.05 18.27 -28.61
C VAL A 78 15.47 18.68 -27.21
N ASP A 79 16.51 19.51 -27.09
CA ASP A 79 17.02 19.97 -25.79
C ASP A 79 15.95 20.78 -25.03
N LYS A 80 15.19 21.63 -25.73
CA LYS A 80 14.03 22.35 -25.15
C LYS A 80 12.93 21.38 -24.69
N GLY A 81 12.56 20.41 -25.52
CA GLY A 81 11.54 19.42 -25.17
C GLY A 81 11.93 18.58 -23.94
N LEU A 82 13.20 18.19 -23.85
CA LEU A 82 13.73 17.48 -22.68
C LEU A 82 13.66 18.34 -21.40
N ALA A 83 14.02 19.62 -21.48
CA ALA A 83 13.92 20.55 -20.36
C ALA A 83 12.45 20.74 -19.90
N ASP A 84 11.51 20.87 -20.86
CA ASP A 84 10.08 20.97 -20.56
C ASP A 84 9.54 19.68 -19.92
N LEU A 85 9.99 18.50 -20.38
CA LEU A 85 9.63 17.20 -19.80
C LEU A 85 10.16 17.09 -18.36
N GLU A 86 11.41 17.44 -18.12
CA GLU A 86 12.03 17.38 -16.79
C GLU A 86 11.31 18.29 -15.80
N LYS A 87 10.95 19.52 -16.22
CA LYS A 87 10.13 20.43 -15.43
C LYS A 87 8.75 19.84 -15.11
N LEU A 88 8.05 19.30 -16.11
CA LEU A 88 6.74 18.67 -15.89
C LEU A 88 6.84 17.47 -14.94
N ASN A 89 7.91 16.69 -15.05
CA ASN A 89 8.13 15.52 -14.21
C ASN A 89 8.45 15.91 -12.76
N SER A 90 9.22 16.98 -12.54
CA SER A 90 9.49 17.48 -11.19
C SER A 90 8.24 18.08 -10.52
N GLU A 91 7.38 18.75 -11.29
CA GLU A 91 6.08 19.23 -10.80
C GLU A 91 5.17 18.06 -10.38
N LEU A 92 5.10 17.00 -11.21
CA LEU A 92 4.31 15.82 -10.91
C LEU A 92 4.88 15.02 -9.73
N SER A 93 6.21 14.88 -9.62
CA SER A 93 6.85 14.19 -8.50
C SER A 93 6.65 14.92 -7.18
N SER A 94 6.78 16.26 -7.18
CA SER A 94 6.51 17.11 -6.03
C SER A 94 5.04 17.01 -5.58
N THR A 95 4.12 17.04 -6.54
CA THR A 95 2.68 16.84 -6.29
C THR A 95 2.41 15.45 -5.71
N ARG A 96 3.02 14.40 -6.25
CA ARG A 96 2.91 13.02 -5.75
C ARG A 96 3.43 12.89 -4.32
N SER A 97 4.60 13.46 -4.03
CA SER A 97 5.20 13.43 -2.70
C SER A 97 4.34 14.16 -1.68
N SER A 98 3.88 15.37 -2.02
CA SER A 98 2.97 16.15 -1.17
C SER A 98 1.64 15.43 -0.93
N PHE A 99 1.08 14.80 -1.96
CA PHE A 99 -0.12 13.97 -1.85
C PHE A 99 0.13 12.75 -0.95
N SER A 100 1.23 12.03 -1.16
CA SER A 100 1.64 10.86 -0.36
C SER A 100 1.73 11.19 1.12
N MET A 101 2.38 12.30 1.47
CA MET A 101 2.51 12.74 2.86
C MET A 101 1.14 13.06 3.47
N LYS A 102 0.31 13.84 2.77
CA LYS A 102 -1.05 14.17 3.22
C LYS A 102 -1.91 12.91 3.38
N PHE A 103 -1.91 12.03 2.39
CA PHE A 103 -2.68 10.79 2.40
C PHE A 103 -2.22 9.87 3.53
N SER A 104 -0.91 9.67 3.69
CA SER A 104 -0.34 8.87 4.77
C SER A 104 -0.72 9.43 6.15
N THR A 105 -0.72 10.75 6.29
CA THR A 105 -1.13 11.45 7.52
C THR A 105 -2.62 11.25 7.79
N VAL A 106 -3.48 11.45 6.79
CA VAL A 106 -4.92 11.25 6.91
C VAL A 106 -5.25 9.80 7.26
N ILE A 107 -4.64 8.82 6.60
CA ILE A 107 -4.84 7.41 6.91
C ILE A 107 -4.32 7.09 8.31
N TRP A 108 -3.19 7.64 8.74
CA TRP A 108 -2.69 7.45 10.08
C TRP A 108 -3.63 8.04 11.15
N ILE A 109 -4.17 9.24 10.93
CA ILE A 109 -5.18 9.86 11.80
C ILE A 109 -6.47 9.03 11.79
N LEU A 110 -6.91 8.57 10.63
CA LEU A 110 -8.15 7.82 10.48
C LEU A 110 -8.04 6.41 11.10
N THR A 111 -6.88 5.77 11.03
CA THR A 111 -6.66 4.45 11.64
C THR A 111 -6.31 4.54 13.11
N GLY A 112 -5.36 5.38 13.49
CA GLY A 112 -4.90 5.54 14.87
C GLY A 112 -5.81 6.44 15.71
N GLY A 113 -6.24 7.57 15.15
CA GLY A 113 -7.14 8.51 15.82
C GLY A 113 -8.53 7.93 16.04
N LEU A 114 -9.06 7.14 15.09
CA LEU A 114 -10.36 6.47 15.30
C LEU A 114 -10.28 5.44 16.45
N GLN A 115 -9.18 4.67 16.56
CA GLN A 115 -8.95 3.79 17.71
C GLN A 115 -8.86 4.59 19.02
N PHE A 116 -8.19 5.74 19.00
CA PHE A 116 -8.10 6.62 20.17
C PHE A 116 -9.47 7.19 20.57
N VAL A 117 -10.27 7.68 19.63
CA VAL A 117 -11.62 8.20 19.86
C VAL A 117 -12.53 7.14 20.45
N VAL A 118 -12.49 5.90 19.94
CA VAL A 118 -13.27 4.77 20.48
C VAL A 118 -12.81 4.40 21.88
N GLY A 119 -11.51 4.33 22.12
CA GLY A 119 -10.94 4.09 23.44
C GLY A 119 -11.35 5.18 24.45
N TRP A 120 -11.42 6.43 23.99
CA TRP A 120 -11.87 7.57 24.80
C TRP A 120 -13.37 7.52 25.08
N TRP A 121 -14.19 7.27 24.06
CA TRP A 121 -15.66 7.28 24.14
C TRP A 121 -16.19 6.14 25.02
N TYR A 122 -15.61 4.94 24.89
CA TYR A 122 -16.03 3.75 25.63
C TYR A 122 -15.20 3.47 26.88
N ARG A 123 -14.49 4.50 27.37
CA ARG A 123 -13.64 4.40 28.57
C ARG A 123 -14.37 3.82 29.79
N LYS A 124 -15.65 4.15 29.98
CA LYS A 124 -16.44 3.71 31.16
C LYS A 124 -17.40 2.54 30.88
N SER A 125 -17.41 1.99 29.66
CA SER A 125 -18.35 0.92 29.28
C SER A 125 -17.71 -0.45 29.39
N ALA A 126 -18.28 -1.31 30.24
CA ALA A 126 -17.96 -2.72 30.31
C ALA A 126 -18.50 -3.44 29.05
N VAL A 127 -17.63 -4.11 28.27
CA VAL A 127 -18.05 -4.83 27.06
C VAL A 127 -18.75 -6.14 27.43
N PHE A 128 -18.21 -6.83 28.44
CA PHE A 128 -18.74 -8.09 28.94
C PHE A 128 -18.48 -8.19 30.44
N TYR A 129 -19.47 -8.61 31.22
CA TYR A 129 -19.30 -8.95 32.64
C TYR A 129 -18.96 -10.42 32.75
N VAL A 130 -17.85 -10.73 33.41
CA VAL A 130 -17.37 -12.09 33.55
C VAL A 130 -17.87 -12.66 34.88
N PRO A 131 -18.44 -13.88 34.91
CA PRO A 131 -18.86 -14.51 36.15
C PRO A 131 -17.70 -14.61 37.17
N PRO A 132 -17.96 -14.36 38.46
CA PRO A 132 -16.91 -14.40 39.49
C PRO A 132 -16.31 -15.80 39.57
N GLY A 133 -14.98 -15.91 39.40
CA GLY A 133 -14.23 -17.16 39.56
C GLY A 133 -13.60 -17.74 38.29
N TRP A 134 -13.99 -17.31 37.08
CA TRP A 134 -13.51 -17.96 35.84
C TRP A 134 -12.05 -17.62 35.48
N PHE A 135 -11.61 -16.38 35.77
CA PHE A 135 -10.26 -15.91 35.44
C PHE A 135 -9.40 -15.55 36.67
N GLY A 136 -9.89 -15.78 37.89
CA GLY A 136 -9.12 -15.49 39.13
C GLY A 136 -8.45 -14.11 39.14
N PRO A 137 -7.16 -13.97 39.51
CA PRO A 137 -6.46 -12.67 39.57
C PRO A 137 -6.23 -12.02 38.19
N LEU A 138 -6.39 -12.75 37.07
CA LEU A 138 -6.31 -12.17 35.71
C LEU A 138 -7.47 -11.22 35.39
N THR A 139 -8.58 -11.28 36.15
CA THR A 139 -9.71 -10.36 36.01
C THR A 139 -9.31 -8.88 36.15
N TRP A 140 -8.30 -8.59 36.97
CA TRP A 140 -7.73 -7.24 37.10
C TRP A 140 -7.05 -6.77 35.81
N TRP A 141 -6.27 -7.64 35.16
CA TRP A 141 -5.62 -7.35 33.88
C TRP A 141 -6.62 -7.15 32.75
N LEU A 142 -7.69 -7.95 32.71
CA LEU A 142 -8.79 -7.83 31.74
C LEU A 142 -9.59 -6.53 31.91
N SER A 143 -9.62 -5.96 33.13
CA SER A 143 -10.32 -4.72 33.46
C SER A 143 -9.47 -3.45 33.23
N PHE A 144 -8.14 -3.59 33.19
CA PHE A 144 -7.20 -2.49 32.91
C PHE A 144 -7.37 -1.98 31.47
N PRO A 145 -7.28 -0.66 31.15
CA PRO A 145 -6.98 0.49 32.02
C PRO A 145 -8.20 1.24 32.61
N PHE A 146 -9.45 0.96 32.21
CA PHE A 146 -10.60 1.81 32.60
C PHE A 146 -11.94 1.12 32.92
N ALA A 147 -12.02 -0.21 32.87
CA ALA A 147 -13.28 -0.91 33.11
C ALA A 147 -13.48 -1.25 34.61
N PRO A 148 -14.72 -1.25 35.12
CA PRO A 148 -15.02 -1.68 36.48
C PRO A 148 -14.64 -3.16 36.69
N ALA A 149 -14.15 -3.48 37.89
CA ALA A 149 -13.63 -4.80 38.24
C ALA A 149 -14.65 -5.92 37.91
N GLY A 150 -14.18 -6.97 37.24
CA GLY A 150 -15.03 -8.09 36.79
C GLY A 150 -15.62 -7.93 35.39
N SER A 151 -15.12 -6.98 34.59
CA SER A 151 -15.55 -6.78 33.21
C SER A 151 -14.39 -6.69 32.21
N VAL A 152 -14.65 -7.05 30.95
CA VAL A 152 -13.68 -6.92 29.86
C VAL A 152 -13.68 -5.48 29.36
N SER A 153 -12.50 -4.86 29.37
CA SER A 153 -12.33 -3.50 28.87
C SER A 153 -12.45 -3.43 27.34
N CYS A 154 -12.92 -2.29 26.84
CA CYS A 154 -13.00 -2.02 25.41
C CYS A 154 -11.63 -2.18 24.72
N GLY A 155 -10.53 -1.77 25.39
CA GLY A 155 -9.18 -1.93 24.87
C GLY A 155 -8.74 -3.39 24.73
N VAL A 156 -9.04 -4.23 25.73
CA VAL A 156 -8.74 -5.67 25.67
C VAL A 156 -9.54 -6.35 24.54
N TRP A 157 -10.82 -6.01 24.39
CA TRP A 157 -11.64 -6.52 23.29
C TRP A 157 -11.10 -6.09 21.91
N GLN A 158 -10.71 -4.83 21.75
CA GLN A 158 -10.10 -4.34 20.51
C GLN A 158 -8.80 -5.09 20.18
N MET A 159 -7.94 -5.29 21.18
CA MET A 159 -6.69 -6.04 21.02
C MET A 159 -6.93 -7.49 20.64
N ALA A 160 -7.93 -8.15 21.23
CA ALA A 160 -8.33 -9.51 20.88
C ALA A 160 -8.80 -9.59 19.42
N CYS A 161 -9.72 -8.71 19.01
CA CYS A 161 -10.21 -8.64 17.63
C CYS A 161 -9.06 -8.42 16.64
N ARG A 162 -8.17 -7.47 16.96
CA ARG A 162 -6.99 -7.16 16.14
C ARG A 162 -6.06 -8.36 15.98
N ARG A 163 -5.83 -9.12 17.05
CA ARG A 163 -5.02 -10.34 17.02
C ARG A 163 -5.65 -11.42 16.16
N VAL A 164 -6.95 -11.65 16.31
CA VAL A 164 -7.69 -12.63 15.50
C VAL A 164 -7.61 -12.28 14.00
N ILE A 165 -7.82 -11.02 13.64
CA ILE A 165 -7.73 -10.56 12.24
C ILE A 165 -6.32 -10.79 11.68
N LYS A 166 -5.26 -10.45 12.43
CA LYS A 166 -3.87 -10.64 11.98
C LYS A 166 -3.47 -12.10 11.84
N VAL A 167 -3.97 -12.97 12.72
CA VAL A 167 -3.76 -14.41 12.58
C VAL A 167 -4.51 -14.92 11.35
N GLY A 168 -5.76 -14.50 11.15
CA GLY A 168 -6.53 -14.82 9.95
C GLY A 168 -5.85 -14.38 8.66
N GLU A 169 -5.27 -13.18 8.63
CA GLU A 169 -4.47 -12.67 7.51
C GLU A 169 -3.27 -13.58 7.21
N ARG A 170 -2.54 -14.00 8.25
CA ARG A 170 -1.38 -14.88 8.09
C ARG A 170 -1.78 -16.24 7.52
N VAL A 171 -2.81 -16.87 8.09
CA VAL A 171 -3.31 -18.16 7.61
C VAL A 171 -3.81 -18.04 6.17
N PHE A 172 -4.51 -16.95 5.83
CA PHE A 172 -4.96 -16.70 4.46
C PHE A 172 -3.80 -16.61 3.47
N LYS A 173 -2.71 -15.91 3.84
CA LYS A 173 -1.49 -15.82 3.02
C LYS A 173 -0.82 -17.19 2.86
N GLU A 174 -0.68 -17.95 3.95
CA GLU A 174 -0.11 -19.31 3.93
C GLU A 174 -0.93 -20.26 3.04
N VAL A 175 -2.26 -20.17 3.07
CA VAL A 175 -3.15 -20.96 2.19
C VAL A 175 -2.99 -20.57 0.72
N MET A 176 -2.87 -19.28 0.42
CA MET A 176 -2.65 -18.80 -0.94
C MET A 176 -1.28 -19.23 -1.48
N GLU A 177 -0.24 -19.15 -0.66
CA GLU A 177 1.14 -19.55 -1.02
C GLU A 177 1.25 -21.08 -1.17
N GLY A 178 0.66 -21.85 -0.24
CA GLY A 178 0.64 -23.32 -0.32
C GLY A 178 -0.19 -23.84 -1.51
N SER A 179 -1.19 -23.09 -1.96
CA SER A 179 -1.91 -23.40 -3.21
C SER A 179 -1.08 -23.09 -4.46
N ALA A 180 -0.13 -22.15 -4.38
CA ALA A 180 0.76 -21.81 -5.48
C ALA A 180 1.92 -22.83 -5.62
N GLU A 181 2.50 -23.29 -4.51
CA GLU A 181 3.55 -24.32 -4.52
C GLU A 181 3.05 -25.68 -5.04
N ALA A 182 1.79 -26.05 -4.76
CA ALA A 182 1.19 -27.29 -5.27
C ALA A 182 1.03 -27.34 -6.81
N SER A 183 1.32 -26.24 -7.52
CA SER A 183 1.26 -26.17 -8.99
C SER A 183 2.61 -26.34 -9.70
N VAL A 184 3.72 -26.45 -8.95
CA VAL A 184 5.05 -26.71 -9.52
C VAL A 184 5.27 -28.23 -9.56
N PRO A 185 5.35 -28.87 -10.74
CA PRO A 185 5.65 -30.30 -10.84
C PRO A 185 7.06 -30.56 -10.28
N PRO A 186 7.28 -31.70 -9.60
CA PRO A 186 8.61 -32.06 -9.13
C PRO A 186 9.56 -32.20 -10.33
N GLU A 187 10.62 -31.40 -10.32
CA GLU A 187 11.74 -31.51 -11.25
C GLU A 187 12.33 -32.92 -11.13
N GLU A 188 12.21 -33.72 -12.19
CA GLU A 188 12.86 -35.03 -12.29
C GLU A 188 14.37 -34.82 -12.18
N VAL A 189 14.94 -35.24 -11.06
CA VAL A 189 16.39 -35.39 -10.90
C VAL A 189 16.82 -36.53 -11.81
N VAL A 190 17.21 -36.19 -13.04
CA VAL A 190 17.91 -37.09 -13.96
C VAL A 190 19.26 -37.44 -13.31
N GLY A 191 19.34 -38.64 -12.78
CA GLY A 191 20.58 -39.24 -12.32
C GLY A 191 21.52 -39.44 -13.51
N ASP A 192 22.63 -38.71 -13.48
CA ASP A 192 23.78 -38.90 -14.36
C ASP A 192 24.43 -40.25 -14.04
N GLU A 193 24.03 -41.31 -14.76
CA GLU A 193 24.68 -42.62 -14.75
C GLU A 193 25.61 -42.75 -15.96
N SER A 194 26.70 -41.99 -15.99
CA SER A 194 27.77 -42.23 -16.95
C SER A 194 29.07 -41.52 -16.60
N ASP A 195 29.85 -42.05 -15.66
CA ASP A 195 31.32 -42.22 -15.84
C ASP A 195 31.97 -42.97 -14.66
N LYS A 196 32.10 -44.30 -14.76
CA LYS A 196 33.21 -45.01 -14.10
C LYS A 196 33.54 -46.34 -14.78
N LYS A 197 33.86 -46.27 -16.07
CA LYS A 197 34.61 -47.35 -16.74
C LYS A 197 36.11 -47.04 -16.62
N ARG A 198 36.69 -47.29 -15.45
CA ARG A 198 38.15 -47.37 -15.28
C ARG A 198 38.54 -48.24 -14.08
N SER A 199 38.56 -49.56 -14.29
CA SER A 199 39.56 -50.52 -13.80
C SER A 199 39.30 -51.86 -14.46
#